data_AF-A0A9P7RR74-F1
#
_entry.id   AF-A0A9P7RR74-F1
#
_cell.length_a   1.000
_cell.length_b   1.000
_cell.length_c   1.000
_cell.angle_alpha   90.00
_cell.angle_beta   90.00
_cell.angle_gamma   90.00
#
_symmetry.space_group_name_H-M   'P 1'
#
loop_
_entity.id
_entity.type
_entity.pdbx_description
1 polymer ?
#
loop_
_entity_poly.entity_id
_entity_poly.type
_entity_poly.pdbx_seq_one_letter_code
_entity_poly.pdbx_strand_id
1 'polypeptide(L)'
;MILWHWLLVTSSMKISAFGPFQPVCSENWIRGWYKTSSSSRADSRARFTLICAKNAKRGLSFASVDNTADVLNFNQTASEISWIYDWGTPVPPYLASSGVEYIPMQWGAGNIENLSTTVKAQGSKVILGFNEPDFKEQSNIDPNFAAQLWMKYIEPLKASGVRLGGPAVSSGGSGIPWMTSFLAACSNCTIDFIPVHWYGTGVAGFYDYLWQMHNKSGNKTLWITEYANTSLNQTEVDEFLNQTTTYLDGLDWVERYAWFGYFRPANGSAYNFMNADGGLNDLGKHYIGADTVVRSGPSTATQASNGGGNPTKSLPTVSAGAGRQPTFLPANNHALARWKFSISGLVGAFLVAIASI
;
A
#
# COMPACT_ATOMS: atom_id res chain seq x y z
N MET A 1 53.61 -42.59 37.80
CA MET A 1 53.85 -42.54 36.35
C MET A 1 52.64 -41.90 35.69
N ILE A 2 52.82 -40.66 35.24
CA ILE A 2 51.86 -39.88 34.45
C ILE A 2 52.38 -39.91 33.02
N LEU A 3 51.55 -40.24 32.02
CA LEU A 3 51.84 -39.90 30.63
C LEU A 3 50.56 -39.61 29.86
N TRP A 4 50.60 -38.42 29.28
CA TRP A 4 49.60 -37.72 28.49
C TRP A 4 49.40 -38.35 27.11
N HIS A 5 48.18 -38.27 26.55
CA HIS A 5 47.97 -38.29 25.10
C HIS A 5 46.93 -37.24 24.71
N TRP A 6 47.26 -36.48 23.67
CA TRP A 6 46.53 -35.34 23.13
C TRP A 6 45.49 -35.72 22.07
N LEU A 7 44.53 -34.80 21.90
CA LEU A 7 43.37 -34.73 21.01
C LEU A 7 43.61 -35.04 19.52
N LEU A 8 42.55 -35.54 18.86
CA LEU A 8 41.86 -34.86 17.74
C LEU A 8 40.54 -35.60 17.40
N VAL A 9 39.40 -34.98 17.67
CA VAL A 9 38.08 -35.43 17.19
C VAL A 9 37.64 -34.45 16.11
N THR A 10 37.54 -34.91 14.87
CA THR A 10 36.91 -34.19 13.76
C THR A 10 35.40 -34.44 13.80
N SER A 11 34.61 -33.39 14.06
CA SER A 11 33.15 -33.44 13.90
C SER A 11 32.78 -32.95 12.50
N SER A 12 32.19 -33.82 11.69
CA SER A 12 31.61 -33.48 10.39
C SER A 12 30.14 -33.08 10.58
N MET A 13 29.86 -31.78 10.61
CA MET A 13 28.50 -31.25 10.54
C MET A 13 27.95 -31.42 9.11
N LYS A 14 26.87 -32.20 8.97
CA LYS A 14 26.04 -32.22 7.76
C LYS A 14 25.27 -30.91 7.68
N ILE A 15 25.51 -30.13 6.63
CA ILE A 15 24.70 -28.96 6.27
C ILE A 15 23.49 -29.46 5.49
N SER A 16 22.30 -29.30 6.06
CA SER A 16 21.01 -29.48 5.40
C SER A 16 20.75 -28.32 4.44
N ALA A 17 20.39 -28.65 3.20
CA ALA A 17 20.06 -27.70 2.14
C ALA A 17 18.84 -26.85 2.49
N PHE A 18 19.04 -25.53 2.56
CA PHE A 18 17.95 -24.55 2.52
C PHE A 18 17.46 -24.40 1.07
N GLY A 19 16.14 -24.33 0.89
CA GLY A 19 15.47 -24.06 -0.40
C GLY A 19 15.84 -22.70 -0.99
N PRO A 20 15.40 -22.39 -2.22
CA PRO A 20 15.88 -21.24 -2.96
C PRO A 20 15.46 -19.93 -2.29
N PHE A 21 16.44 -19.23 -1.71
CA PHE A 21 16.32 -17.84 -1.29
C PHE A 21 15.91 -16.99 -2.50
N GLN A 22 14.75 -16.34 -2.42
CA GLN A 22 14.41 -15.23 -3.31
C GLN A 22 15.27 -14.01 -2.90
N PRO A 23 15.95 -13.32 -3.83
CA PRO A 23 16.80 -12.20 -3.48
C PRO A 23 15.95 -11.00 -3.04
N VAL A 24 16.13 -10.57 -1.78
CA VAL A 24 15.63 -9.30 -1.27
C VAL A 24 16.41 -8.17 -1.95
N CYS A 25 15.75 -7.37 -2.78
CA CYS A 25 16.35 -6.24 -3.47
C CYS A 25 16.06 -4.97 -2.68
N SER A 26 17.02 -4.50 -1.87
CA SER A 26 16.99 -3.13 -1.35
C SER A 26 18.37 -2.52 -1.47
N GLU A 27 18.55 -1.66 -2.46
CA GLU A 27 19.42 -0.48 -2.42
C GLU A 27 19.24 0.26 -3.75
N ASN A 28 18.99 1.57 -3.68
CA ASN A 28 19.38 2.65 -4.59
C ASN A 28 18.57 3.92 -4.26
N TRP A 29 19.01 5.18 -4.36
CA TRP A 29 20.28 5.91 -4.27
C TRP A 29 19.89 7.40 -4.24
N ILE A 30 20.57 8.21 -3.42
CA ILE A 30 20.56 9.68 -3.51
C ILE A 30 21.29 10.10 -4.80
N ARG A 31 20.61 10.74 -5.75
CA ARG A 31 21.26 11.40 -6.90
C ARG A 31 21.70 12.82 -6.50
N GLY A 32 22.93 12.93 -6.00
CA GLY A 32 23.64 14.19 -5.82
C GLY A 32 24.47 14.54 -7.06
N TRP A 33 24.20 15.71 -7.65
CA TRP A 33 24.98 16.29 -8.73
C TRP A 33 26.39 16.67 -8.24
N TYR A 34 27.43 16.01 -8.75
CA TYR A 34 28.78 16.57 -8.80
C TYR A 34 29.43 16.26 -10.16
N LYS A 35 29.76 17.32 -10.89
CA LYS A 35 30.70 17.28 -12.02
C LYS A 35 32.11 17.12 -11.43
N THR A 36 32.82 16.05 -11.81
CA THR A 36 34.29 16.04 -11.80
C THR A 36 34.81 15.35 -13.07
N SER A 37 35.90 15.92 -13.58
CA SER A 37 36.51 15.69 -14.88
C SER A 37 37.45 14.48 -14.93
N SER A 38 37.38 13.77 -16.05
CA SER A 38 38.42 12.99 -16.78
C SER A 38 39.43 12.12 -16.00
N SER A 39 39.37 10.80 -16.27
CA SER A 39 40.54 9.99 -16.64
C SER A 39 40.10 8.59 -17.07
N SER A 40 40.51 8.18 -18.26
CA SER A 40 40.19 6.92 -18.94
C SER A 40 40.91 5.70 -18.35
N ARG A 41 40.16 4.65 -18.02
CA ARG A 41 40.55 3.23 -18.18
C ARG A 41 39.28 2.37 -18.17
N ALA A 42 39.07 1.64 -19.27
CA ALA A 42 37.96 0.73 -19.42
C ALA A 42 38.19 -0.52 -18.56
N ASP A 43 37.46 -0.64 -17.46
CA ASP A 43 37.26 -1.91 -16.75
C ASP A 43 35.96 -2.52 -17.27
N SER A 44 36.08 -3.53 -18.13
CA SER A 44 34.97 -4.31 -18.65
C SER A 44 34.48 -5.29 -17.58
N ARG A 45 33.81 -4.77 -16.55
CA ARG A 45 32.91 -5.57 -15.71
C ARG A 45 31.54 -5.57 -16.35
N ALA A 46 31.12 -6.73 -16.84
CA ALA A 46 29.73 -6.98 -17.20
C ALA A 46 28.85 -6.64 -15.98
N ARG A 47 28.11 -5.53 -16.07
CA ARG A 47 27.05 -5.21 -15.11
C ARG A 47 25.94 -6.22 -15.37
N PHE A 48 25.88 -7.27 -14.58
CA PHE A 48 24.63 -8.01 -14.40
C PHE A 48 23.69 -7.08 -13.63
N THR A 49 22.94 -6.26 -14.35
CA THR A 49 21.85 -5.49 -13.77
C THR A 49 20.73 -6.49 -13.47
N LEU A 50 20.71 -6.99 -12.24
CA LEU A 50 19.59 -7.75 -11.72
C LEU A 50 18.42 -6.76 -11.52
N ILE A 51 17.73 -6.40 -12.60
CA ILE A 51 16.54 -5.54 -12.52
C ILE A 51 15.35 -6.43 -12.17
N CYS A 52 15.25 -6.80 -10.89
CA CYS A 52 13.93 -7.01 -10.28
C CYS A 52 13.62 -5.73 -9.52
N ALA A 53 12.96 -4.79 -10.19
CA ALA A 53 12.54 -3.52 -9.60
C ALA A 53 11.41 -3.70 -8.56
N LYS A 54 10.85 -4.90 -8.44
CA LYS A 54 9.70 -5.21 -7.59
C LYS A 54 9.93 -4.74 -6.14
N ASN A 55 9.19 -3.73 -5.73
CA ASN A 55 9.11 -3.30 -4.34
C ASN A 55 8.09 -4.21 -3.63
N ALA A 56 8.55 -4.96 -2.64
CA ALA A 56 7.73 -5.94 -1.93
C ALA A 56 6.50 -5.35 -1.21
N LYS A 57 6.50 -4.04 -0.93
CA LYS A 57 5.38 -3.33 -0.30
C LYS A 57 4.40 -2.78 -1.32
N ARG A 58 4.86 -2.39 -2.51
CA ARG A 58 4.07 -1.65 -3.49
C ARG A 58 3.15 -2.55 -4.31
N GLY A 59 1.86 -2.25 -4.30
CA GLY A 59 0.84 -2.98 -5.05
C GLY A 59 -0.15 -2.09 -5.78
N LEU A 60 -1.18 -2.71 -6.36
CA LEU A 60 -2.26 -2.03 -7.06
C LEU A 60 -3.63 -2.54 -6.61
N SER A 61 -4.62 -1.66 -6.62
CA SER A 61 -6.04 -1.99 -6.64
C SER A 61 -6.57 -1.79 -8.06
N PHE A 62 -7.07 -2.85 -8.70
CA PHE A 62 -7.48 -2.79 -10.10
C PHE A 62 -8.54 -3.84 -10.46
N ALA A 63 -9.71 -3.35 -10.86
CA ALA A 63 -10.76 -4.12 -11.50
C ALA A 63 -11.04 -3.56 -12.89
N SER A 64 -11.21 -4.44 -13.88
CA SER A 64 -11.58 -4.03 -15.23
C SER A 64 -12.38 -5.11 -15.94
N VAL A 65 -13.52 -4.71 -16.49
CA VAL A 65 -14.36 -5.57 -17.35
C VAL A 65 -14.08 -5.32 -18.83
N ASP A 66 -13.88 -4.06 -19.22
CA ASP A 66 -13.76 -3.67 -20.62
C ASP A 66 -12.31 -3.45 -21.07
N ASN A 67 -11.38 -3.15 -20.15
CA ASN A 67 -10.01 -2.74 -20.47
C ASN A 67 -8.99 -3.70 -19.83
N THR A 68 -9.19 -5.00 -19.96
CA THR A 68 -8.36 -6.03 -19.30
C THR A 68 -6.91 -6.03 -19.79
N ALA A 69 -6.65 -5.54 -21.01
CA ALA A 69 -5.31 -5.40 -21.56
C ALA A 69 -4.46 -4.33 -20.86
N ASP A 70 -5.05 -3.49 -20.01
CA ASP A 70 -4.32 -2.49 -19.24
C ASP A 70 -3.26 -3.13 -18.32
N VAL A 71 -3.45 -4.39 -17.90
CA VAL A 71 -2.48 -5.18 -17.10
C VAL A 71 -1.06 -5.19 -17.65
N LEU A 72 -0.90 -5.03 -18.97
CA LEU A 72 0.41 -4.99 -19.64
C LEU A 72 1.30 -3.85 -19.13
N ASN A 73 0.72 -2.78 -18.58
CA ASN A 73 1.50 -1.66 -18.05
C ASN A 73 2.18 -2.00 -16.70
N PHE A 74 1.64 -2.89 -15.86
CA PHE A 74 2.26 -3.28 -14.58
C PHE A 74 2.90 -4.67 -14.58
N ASN A 75 2.59 -5.52 -15.56
CA ASN A 75 3.26 -6.82 -15.77
C ASN A 75 4.64 -6.70 -16.46
N GLN A 76 5.34 -5.59 -16.23
CA GLN A 76 6.65 -5.36 -16.82
C GLN A 76 7.75 -5.82 -15.86
N THR A 77 8.86 -6.33 -16.40
CA THR A 77 10.03 -6.74 -15.58
C THR A 77 10.58 -5.57 -14.77
N ALA A 78 10.56 -4.36 -15.33
CA ALA A 78 10.98 -3.14 -14.66
C ALA A 78 9.94 -2.55 -13.70
N SER A 79 8.72 -3.10 -13.63
CA SER A 79 7.69 -2.57 -12.74
C SER A 79 7.99 -2.88 -11.27
N GLU A 80 7.78 -1.91 -10.40
CA GLU A 80 7.92 -2.00 -8.95
C GLU A 80 6.70 -2.67 -8.26
N ILE A 81 5.62 -2.97 -9.00
CA ILE A 81 4.39 -3.56 -8.45
C ILE A 81 4.57 -5.05 -8.16
N SER A 82 4.46 -5.47 -6.90
CA SER A 82 4.66 -6.87 -6.49
C SER A 82 3.36 -7.63 -6.18
N TRP A 83 2.26 -6.94 -5.92
CA TRP A 83 0.97 -7.56 -5.61
C TRP A 83 -0.20 -6.72 -6.14
N ILE A 84 -1.37 -7.36 -6.30
CA ILE A 84 -2.59 -6.74 -6.81
C ILE A 84 -3.83 -7.34 -6.14
N TYR A 85 -4.91 -6.57 -6.06
CA TYR A 85 -6.24 -7.09 -5.74
C TYR A 85 -7.33 -6.29 -6.49
N ASP A 86 -8.53 -6.84 -6.58
CA ASP A 86 -9.65 -6.27 -7.34
C ASP A 86 -10.97 -6.29 -6.56
N TRP A 87 -10.88 -6.27 -5.23
CA TRP A 87 -12.02 -6.41 -4.30
C TRP A 87 -12.76 -7.75 -4.37
N GLY A 88 -12.27 -8.71 -5.15
CA GLY A 88 -12.98 -9.94 -5.44
C GLY A 88 -12.33 -11.21 -4.89
N THR A 89 -13.09 -12.28 -5.04
CA THR A 89 -12.59 -13.65 -5.13
C THR A 89 -13.64 -14.49 -5.88
N PRO A 90 -13.27 -15.33 -6.85
CA PRO A 90 -11.90 -15.67 -7.24
C PRO A 90 -11.20 -14.64 -8.13
N VAL A 91 -9.87 -14.77 -8.27
CA VAL A 91 -9.02 -14.06 -9.23
C VAL A 91 -9.62 -14.17 -10.64
N PRO A 92 -9.85 -13.06 -11.33
CA PRO A 92 -10.33 -13.10 -12.70
C PRO A 92 -9.21 -13.54 -13.65
N PRO A 93 -9.54 -14.19 -14.80
CA PRO A 93 -8.54 -14.74 -15.71
C PRO A 93 -7.45 -13.74 -16.14
N TYR A 94 -7.82 -12.48 -16.39
CA TYR A 94 -6.86 -11.46 -16.85
C TYR A 94 -5.82 -11.11 -15.79
N LEU A 95 -6.18 -11.13 -14.50
CA LEU A 95 -5.25 -10.96 -13.38
C LEU A 95 -4.46 -12.24 -13.11
N ALA A 96 -5.07 -13.42 -13.26
CA ALA A 96 -4.35 -14.69 -13.13
C ALA A 96 -3.20 -14.81 -14.14
N SER A 97 -3.37 -14.27 -15.35
CA SER A 97 -2.33 -14.21 -16.37
C SER A 97 -1.35 -13.04 -16.23
N SER A 98 -1.53 -12.17 -15.24
CA SER A 98 -0.74 -10.93 -15.11
C SER A 98 0.66 -11.14 -14.52
N GLY A 99 1.01 -12.34 -14.07
CA GLY A 99 2.33 -12.60 -13.46
C GLY A 99 2.61 -11.86 -12.14
N VAL A 100 1.63 -11.13 -11.60
CA VAL A 100 1.70 -10.41 -10.31
C VAL A 100 0.90 -11.19 -9.27
N GLU A 101 1.37 -11.21 -8.01
CA GLU A 101 0.67 -11.90 -6.91
C GLU A 101 -0.72 -11.30 -6.72
N TYR A 102 -1.77 -12.11 -6.87
CA TYR A 102 -3.14 -11.69 -6.58
C TYR A 102 -3.53 -12.00 -5.14
N ILE A 103 -4.06 -11.00 -4.44
CA ILE A 103 -4.58 -11.12 -3.09
C ILE A 103 -6.12 -11.11 -3.12
N PRO A 104 -6.78 -12.24 -2.83
CA PRO A 104 -8.24 -12.27 -2.79
C PRO A 104 -8.78 -11.40 -1.63
N MET A 105 -10.04 -10.99 -1.78
CA MET A 105 -10.79 -10.26 -0.74
C MET A 105 -12.18 -10.88 -0.57
N GLN A 106 -12.60 -11.08 0.69
CA GLN A 106 -14.00 -11.31 1.01
C GLN A 106 -14.66 -9.95 1.26
N TRP A 107 -15.17 -9.32 0.19
CA TRP A 107 -15.65 -7.93 0.23
C TRP A 107 -16.73 -7.67 1.29
N GLY A 108 -17.69 -8.59 1.45
CA GLY A 108 -18.79 -8.45 2.40
C GLY A 108 -19.33 -9.80 2.88
N ALA A 109 -20.56 -9.84 3.38
CA ALA A 109 -21.16 -11.09 3.87
C ALA A 109 -21.66 -12.04 2.77
N GLY A 110 -21.80 -11.56 1.53
CA GLY A 110 -22.33 -12.35 0.41
C GLY A 110 -21.39 -13.50 0.00
N ASN A 111 -21.97 -14.68 -0.26
CA ASN A 111 -21.29 -15.90 -0.71
C ASN A 111 -20.14 -16.37 0.20
N ILE A 112 -20.05 -15.89 1.44
CA ILE A 112 -18.92 -16.13 2.34
C ILE A 112 -18.77 -17.61 2.72
N GLU A 113 -19.85 -18.38 2.66
CA GLU A 113 -19.84 -19.84 2.86
C GLU A 113 -18.94 -20.58 1.86
N ASN A 114 -18.69 -20.00 0.69
CA ASN A 114 -17.83 -20.56 -0.35
C ASN A 114 -16.35 -20.13 -0.21
N LEU A 115 -16.05 -19.17 0.68
CA LEU A 115 -14.73 -18.55 0.81
C LEU A 115 -13.61 -19.58 1.00
N SER A 116 -13.80 -20.55 1.91
CA SER A 116 -12.77 -21.55 2.19
C SER A 116 -12.42 -22.39 0.97
N THR A 117 -13.43 -22.82 0.22
CA THR A 117 -13.26 -23.60 -1.01
C THR A 117 -12.52 -22.77 -2.06
N THR A 118 -12.94 -21.52 -2.27
CA THR A 118 -12.34 -20.63 -3.27
C THR A 118 -10.87 -20.34 -2.96
N VAL A 119 -10.56 -19.93 -1.73
CA VAL A 119 -9.19 -19.59 -1.30
C VAL A 119 -8.25 -20.80 -1.40
N LYS A 120 -8.72 -22.00 -1.00
CA LYS A 120 -7.93 -23.23 -1.09
C LYS A 120 -7.68 -23.64 -2.54
N ALA A 121 -8.69 -23.55 -3.40
CA ALA A 121 -8.54 -23.88 -4.82
C ALA A 121 -7.53 -22.97 -5.53
N GLN A 122 -7.46 -21.70 -5.12
CA GLN A 122 -6.47 -20.74 -5.62
C GLN A 122 -5.06 -20.93 -5.05
N GLY A 123 -4.95 -21.62 -3.90
CA GLY A 123 -3.68 -21.75 -3.18
C GLY A 123 -3.20 -20.44 -2.55
N SER A 124 -4.08 -19.45 -2.36
CA SER A 124 -3.74 -18.13 -1.82
C SER A 124 -3.14 -18.24 -0.42
N LYS A 125 -2.08 -17.46 -0.17
CA LYS A 125 -1.37 -17.43 1.12
C LYS A 125 -1.84 -16.29 2.02
N VAL A 126 -2.60 -15.36 1.48
CA VAL A 126 -3.16 -14.21 2.17
C VAL A 126 -4.59 -13.97 1.69
N ILE A 127 -5.46 -13.44 2.55
CA ILE A 127 -6.81 -12.99 2.22
C ILE A 127 -7.04 -11.62 2.88
N LEU A 128 -7.74 -10.72 2.20
CA LEU A 128 -8.28 -9.48 2.78
C LEU A 128 -9.71 -9.70 3.27
N GLY A 129 -10.02 -9.15 4.45
CA GLY A 129 -11.36 -9.16 5.02
C GLY A 129 -12.31 -8.16 4.37
N PHE A 130 -13.41 -7.86 5.08
CA PHE A 130 -14.49 -7.01 4.58
C PHE A 130 -14.04 -5.61 4.17
N ASN A 131 -14.63 -5.08 3.11
CA ASN A 131 -14.31 -3.78 2.53
C ASN A 131 -15.27 -2.69 3.03
N GLU A 132 -14.73 -1.73 3.76
CA GLU A 132 -15.45 -0.60 4.34
C GLU A 132 -16.76 -1.02 5.02
N PRO A 133 -16.72 -1.99 5.97
CA PRO A 133 -17.92 -2.42 6.68
C PRO A 133 -18.54 -1.32 7.53
N ASP A 134 -17.78 -0.24 7.80
CA ASP A 134 -18.21 0.95 8.51
C ASP A 134 -19.02 1.94 7.65
N PHE A 135 -19.08 1.74 6.32
CA PHE A 135 -19.82 2.59 5.39
C PHE A 135 -21.09 1.91 4.88
N LYS A 136 -22.20 2.66 4.88
CA LYS A 136 -23.53 2.18 4.50
C LYS A 136 -23.62 1.79 3.03
N GLU A 137 -22.92 2.53 2.17
CA GLU A 137 -22.89 2.32 0.72
C GLU A 137 -21.87 1.24 0.28
N GLN A 138 -21.17 0.64 1.25
CA GLN A 138 -20.15 -0.38 1.04
C GLN A 138 -20.62 -1.70 1.65
N SER A 139 -19.73 -2.51 2.27
CA SER A 139 -20.17 -3.81 2.77
C SER A 139 -21.15 -3.71 3.94
N ASN A 140 -21.18 -2.57 4.65
CA ASN A 140 -22.18 -2.20 5.67
C ASN A 140 -22.50 -3.35 6.64
N ILE A 141 -21.52 -3.75 7.45
CA ILE A 141 -21.62 -4.91 8.34
C ILE A 141 -21.46 -4.44 9.78
N ASP A 142 -22.37 -4.80 10.66
CA ASP A 142 -22.20 -4.57 12.11
C ASP A 142 -20.93 -5.27 12.64
N PRO A 143 -20.13 -4.64 13.52
CA PRO A 143 -18.91 -5.24 14.05
C PRO A 143 -19.09 -6.61 14.74
N ASN A 144 -20.19 -6.82 15.47
CA ASN A 144 -20.44 -8.10 16.14
C ASN A 144 -20.81 -9.17 15.13
N PHE A 145 -21.62 -8.82 14.14
CA PHE A 145 -21.95 -9.75 13.05
C PHE A 145 -20.72 -10.08 12.20
N ALA A 146 -19.85 -9.10 11.93
CA ALA A 146 -18.57 -9.32 11.27
C ALA A 146 -17.68 -10.30 12.06
N ALA A 147 -17.62 -10.19 13.39
CA ALA A 147 -16.88 -11.13 14.23
C ALA A 147 -17.45 -12.56 14.18
N GLN A 148 -18.78 -12.72 14.14
CA GLN A 148 -19.43 -14.02 13.97
C GLN A 148 -19.09 -14.64 12.61
N LEU A 149 -19.17 -13.86 11.53
CA LEU A 149 -18.79 -14.29 10.18
C LEU A 149 -17.31 -14.66 10.11
N TRP A 150 -16.45 -13.85 10.76
CA TRP A 150 -15.02 -14.10 10.83
C TRP A 150 -14.72 -15.47 11.43
N MET A 151 -15.22 -15.73 12.64
CA MET A 151 -14.99 -17.01 13.32
C MET A 151 -15.53 -18.20 12.55
N LYS A 152 -16.66 -18.03 11.85
CA LYS A 152 -17.29 -19.11 11.10
C LYS A 152 -16.58 -19.43 9.78
N TYR A 153 -16.13 -18.42 9.04
CA TYR A 153 -15.72 -18.59 7.64
C TYR A 153 -14.30 -18.13 7.32
N ILE A 154 -13.76 -17.14 8.03
CA ILE A 154 -12.41 -16.59 7.79
C ILE A 154 -11.38 -17.30 8.68
N GLU A 155 -11.65 -17.42 9.99
CA GLU A 155 -10.75 -18.05 10.97
C GLU A 155 -10.29 -19.47 10.54
N PRO A 156 -11.14 -20.35 9.99
CA PRO A 156 -10.71 -21.69 9.57
C PRO A 156 -9.62 -21.71 8.48
N LEU A 157 -9.46 -20.61 7.72
CA LEU A 157 -8.38 -20.48 6.74
C LEU A 157 -7.00 -20.47 7.41
N LYS A 158 -6.89 -20.03 8.67
CA LYS A 158 -5.62 -19.98 9.38
C LYS A 158 -5.00 -21.37 9.54
N ALA A 159 -5.82 -22.39 9.76
CA ALA A 159 -5.37 -23.79 9.83
C ALA A 159 -4.74 -24.30 8.51
N SER A 160 -5.01 -23.62 7.39
CA SER A 160 -4.40 -23.91 6.08
C SER A 160 -3.16 -23.04 5.80
N GLY A 161 -2.66 -22.30 6.80
CA GLY A 161 -1.49 -21.44 6.67
C GLY A 161 -1.75 -20.10 5.96
N VAL A 162 -3.01 -19.72 5.78
CA VAL A 162 -3.37 -18.43 5.17
C VAL A 162 -3.20 -17.31 6.20
N ARG A 163 -2.58 -16.19 5.81
CA ARG A 163 -2.57 -14.96 6.62
C ARG A 163 -3.88 -14.20 6.44
N LEU A 164 -4.47 -13.75 7.54
CA LEU A 164 -5.79 -13.14 7.59
C LEU A 164 -5.66 -11.64 7.81
N GLY A 165 -5.94 -10.86 6.77
CA GLY A 165 -6.10 -9.41 6.86
C GLY A 165 -7.46 -9.06 7.45
N GLY A 166 -7.47 -8.18 8.45
CA GLY A 166 -8.70 -7.68 9.07
C GLY A 166 -9.62 -6.95 8.07
N PRO A 167 -10.78 -6.46 8.54
CA PRO A 167 -11.64 -5.60 7.74
C PRO A 167 -10.95 -4.27 7.39
N ALA A 168 -11.05 -3.83 6.15
CA ALA A 168 -10.50 -2.57 5.66
C ALA A 168 -11.48 -1.43 5.94
N VAL A 169 -11.28 -0.69 7.04
CA VAL A 169 -12.15 0.44 7.39
C VAL A 169 -11.73 1.72 6.68
N SER A 170 -12.69 2.63 6.50
CA SER A 170 -12.42 3.98 5.98
C SER A 170 -11.56 4.81 6.95
N SER A 171 -11.01 5.93 6.46
CA SER A 171 -10.43 7.00 7.30
C SER A 171 -11.47 7.99 7.83
N GLY A 172 -12.76 7.77 7.56
CA GLY A 172 -13.85 8.60 8.05
C GLY A 172 -14.10 8.42 9.55
N GLY A 173 -14.99 9.25 10.10
CA GLY A 173 -15.29 9.24 11.55
C GLY A 173 -15.82 7.91 12.10
N SER A 174 -16.34 7.03 11.24
CA SER A 174 -16.85 5.70 11.58
C SER A 174 -15.78 4.62 11.67
N GLY A 175 -14.65 4.77 10.97
CA GLY A 175 -13.70 3.68 10.76
C GLY A 175 -13.00 3.19 12.02
N ILE A 176 -12.37 4.09 12.78
CA ILE A 176 -11.70 3.74 14.04
C ILE A 176 -12.69 3.19 15.09
N PRO A 177 -13.88 3.81 15.32
CA PRO A 177 -14.89 3.24 16.21
C PRO A 177 -15.32 1.84 15.79
N TRP A 178 -15.59 1.61 14.50
CA TRP A 178 -15.98 0.31 13.98
C TRP A 178 -14.90 -0.75 14.23
N MET A 179 -13.65 -0.44 13.89
CA MET A 179 -12.51 -1.36 14.10
C MET A 179 -12.32 -1.68 15.58
N THR A 180 -12.47 -0.69 16.46
CA THR A 180 -12.38 -0.89 17.92
C THR A 180 -13.45 -1.86 18.42
N SER A 181 -14.70 -1.69 17.99
CA SER A 181 -15.81 -2.58 18.34
C SER A 181 -15.61 -3.99 17.78
N PHE A 182 -15.12 -4.12 16.54
CA PHE A 182 -14.84 -5.41 15.92
C PHE A 182 -13.76 -6.16 16.69
N LEU A 183 -12.62 -5.53 17.00
CA LEU A 183 -11.54 -6.16 17.76
C LEU A 183 -11.98 -6.58 19.17
N ALA A 184 -12.87 -5.82 19.81
CA ALA A 184 -13.45 -6.20 21.09
C ALA A 184 -14.37 -7.43 20.99
N ALA A 185 -15.20 -7.50 19.93
CA ALA A 185 -16.08 -8.64 19.67
C ALA A 185 -15.32 -9.89 19.19
N CYS A 186 -14.19 -9.72 18.53
CA CYS A 186 -13.36 -10.76 17.92
C CYS A 186 -12.12 -11.10 18.77
N SER A 187 -12.27 -11.16 20.10
CA SER A 187 -11.13 -11.31 21.04
C SER A 187 -10.35 -12.62 20.91
N ASN A 188 -10.95 -13.64 20.29
CA ASN A 188 -10.33 -14.93 19.98
C ASN A 188 -10.00 -15.11 18.49
N CYS A 189 -10.13 -14.06 17.68
CA CYS A 189 -9.86 -14.09 16.25
C CYS A 189 -8.37 -13.92 15.96
N THR A 190 -7.87 -14.66 14.98
CA THR A 190 -6.52 -14.47 14.46
C THR A 190 -6.53 -13.42 13.36
N ILE A 191 -6.00 -12.23 13.65
CA ILE A 191 -5.85 -11.14 12.66
C ILE A 191 -4.36 -10.83 12.53
N ASP A 192 -3.78 -11.16 11.37
CA ASP A 192 -2.34 -11.06 11.11
C ASP A 192 -1.90 -9.62 10.80
N PHE A 193 -2.76 -8.82 10.16
CA PHE A 193 -2.52 -7.41 9.81
C PHE A 193 -3.84 -6.67 9.63
N ILE A 194 -3.80 -5.34 9.63
CA ILE A 194 -4.97 -4.47 9.47
C ILE A 194 -4.90 -3.70 8.14
N PRO A 195 -5.79 -4.01 7.19
CA PRO A 195 -6.03 -3.16 6.04
C PRO A 195 -6.66 -1.81 6.43
N VAL A 196 -6.24 -0.73 5.77
CA VAL A 196 -6.79 0.61 5.99
C VAL A 196 -6.94 1.36 4.68
N HIS A 197 -7.95 2.23 4.61
CA HIS A 197 -8.17 3.13 3.49
C HIS A 197 -7.98 4.58 3.88
N TRP A 198 -7.42 5.40 2.99
CA TRP A 198 -7.33 6.84 3.20
C TRP A 198 -7.57 7.64 1.92
N TYR A 199 -8.46 8.62 2.00
CA TYR A 199 -8.68 9.57 0.91
C TYR A 199 -8.80 10.96 1.49
N GLY A 200 -7.97 11.89 1.01
CA GLY A 200 -7.94 13.25 1.52
C GLY A 200 -6.85 14.07 0.86
N THR A 201 -6.46 15.17 1.49
CA THR A 201 -5.37 16.04 1.01
C THR A 201 -4.30 16.21 2.08
N GLY A 202 -3.03 16.31 1.64
CA GLY A 202 -1.89 16.55 2.51
C GLY A 202 -1.45 15.35 3.37
N VAL A 203 -0.15 15.28 3.67
CA VAL A 203 0.46 14.11 4.34
C VAL A 203 0.19 14.03 5.84
N ALA A 204 -0.07 15.16 6.50
CA ALA A 204 -0.20 15.21 7.97
C ALA A 204 -1.36 14.35 8.48
N GLY A 205 -2.55 14.50 7.88
CA GLY A 205 -3.73 13.71 8.24
C GLY A 205 -3.59 12.23 7.89
N PHE A 206 -2.89 11.92 6.79
CA PHE A 206 -2.58 10.54 6.42
C PHE A 206 -1.70 9.87 7.48
N TYR A 207 -0.58 10.50 7.86
CA TYR A 207 0.36 9.93 8.82
C TYR A 207 -0.28 9.77 10.21
N ASP A 208 -1.02 10.78 10.66
CA ASP A 208 -1.73 10.72 11.94
C ASP A 208 -2.73 9.56 11.97
N TYR A 209 -3.53 9.37 10.91
CA TYR A 209 -4.46 8.26 10.80
C TYR A 209 -3.76 6.89 10.88
N LEU A 210 -2.64 6.70 10.18
CA LEU A 210 -1.90 5.42 10.21
C LEU A 210 -1.40 5.10 11.62
N TRP A 211 -0.83 6.09 12.32
CA TRP A 211 -0.38 5.89 13.71
C TRP A 211 -1.53 5.63 14.66
N GLN A 212 -2.65 6.33 14.52
CA GLN A 212 -3.85 6.06 15.31
C GLN A 212 -4.33 4.63 15.10
N MET A 213 -4.44 4.15 13.85
CA MET A 213 -4.90 2.79 13.58
C MET A 213 -3.90 1.73 14.05
N HIS A 214 -2.60 1.93 13.83
CA HIS A 214 -1.55 1.03 14.32
C HIS A 214 -1.66 0.86 15.85
N ASN A 215 -1.78 1.96 16.58
CA ASN A 215 -1.92 1.92 18.04
C ASN A 215 -3.25 1.28 18.48
N LYS A 216 -4.37 1.63 17.84
CA LYS A 216 -5.70 1.12 18.20
C LYS A 216 -5.89 -0.36 17.91
N SER A 217 -5.15 -0.89 16.94
CA SER A 217 -5.18 -2.32 16.59
C SER A 217 -4.26 -3.19 17.44
N GLY A 218 -3.65 -2.64 18.50
CA GLY A 218 -2.69 -3.35 19.33
C GLY A 218 -1.33 -3.53 18.65
N ASN A 219 -0.89 -2.50 17.91
CA ASN A 219 0.37 -2.46 17.17
C ASN A 219 0.49 -3.55 16.09
N LYS A 220 -0.64 -3.96 15.51
CA LYS A 220 -0.63 -4.84 14.33
C LYS A 220 -0.02 -4.10 13.13
N THR A 221 0.64 -4.84 12.25
CA THR A 221 1.12 -4.28 10.99
C THR A 221 -0.05 -3.80 10.13
N LEU A 222 0.19 -2.77 9.32
CA LEU A 222 -0.80 -2.19 8.43
C LEU A 222 -0.55 -2.57 6.97
N TRP A 223 -1.64 -2.77 6.25
CA TRP A 223 -1.67 -2.76 4.79
C TRP A 223 -2.52 -1.56 4.36
N ILE A 224 -1.95 -0.59 3.65
CA ILE A 224 -2.70 0.56 3.14
C ILE A 224 -3.29 0.13 1.79
N THR A 225 -4.40 -0.60 1.81
CA THR A 225 -4.97 -1.26 0.62
C THR A 225 -5.59 -0.26 -0.35
N GLU A 226 -5.98 0.92 0.13
CA GLU A 226 -6.37 2.03 -0.73
C GLU A 226 -5.88 3.36 -0.16
N TYR A 227 -5.20 4.15 -0.97
CA TYR A 227 -5.02 5.56 -0.65
C TYR A 227 -4.81 6.44 -1.88
N ALA A 228 -5.28 7.68 -1.82
CA ALA A 228 -5.05 8.68 -2.87
C ALA A 228 -5.20 10.11 -2.33
N ASN A 229 -4.47 11.06 -2.93
CA ASN A 229 -4.75 12.48 -2.74
C ASN A 229 -5.92 12.89 -3.63
N THR A 230 -7.00 13.39 -3.03
CA THR A 230 -8.24 13.75 -3.74
C THR A 230 -8.25 15.17 -4.29
N SER A 231 -7.13 15.90 -4.16
CA SER A 231 -6.96 17.21 -4.80
C SER A 231 -7.12 17.12 -6.32
N LEU A 232 -7.65 18.17 -6.93
CA LEU A 232 -7.68 18.34 -8.38
C LEU A 232 -6.39 19.01 -8.91
N ASN A 233 -5.50 19.43 -8.02
CA ASN A 233 -4.20 19.99 -8.37
C ASN A 233 -3.18 18.85 -8.57
N GLN A 234 -2.77 18.62 -9.81
CA GLN A 234 -1.82 17.55 -10.15
C GLN A 234 -0.53 17.63 -9.34
N THR A 235 0.00 18.83 -9.11
CA THR A 235 1.24 19.02 -8.33
C THR A 235 1.07 18.52 -6.89
N GLU A 236 -0.06 18.80 -6.26
CA GLU A 236 -0.33 18.32 -4.90
C GLU A 236 -0.48 16.79 -4.85
N VAL A 237 -1.04 16.19 -5.90
CA VAL A 237 -1.16 14.74 -6.02
C VAL A 237 0.22 14.09 -6.20
N ASP A 238 1.04 14.61 -7.11
CA ASP A 238 2.39 14.12 -7.38
C ASP A 238 3.28 14.24 -6.13
N GLU A 239 3.25 15.39 -5.45
CA GLU A 239 4.00 15.62 -4.21
C GLU A 239 3.56 14.68 -3.08
N PHE A 240 2.25 14.45 -2.95
CA PHE A 240 1.72 13.53 -1.95
C PHE A 240 2.13 12.08 -2.27
N LEU A 241 2.03 11.64 -3.53
CA LEU A 241 2.46 10.31 -3.93
C LEU A 241 3.94 10.07 -3.61
N ASN A 242 4.81 11.00 -3.99
CA ASN A 242 6.25 10.89 -3.76
C ASN A 242 6.60 10.85 -2.26
N GLN A 243 5.99 11.72 -1.45
CA GLN A 243 6.24 11.76 -0.01
C GLN A 243 5.73 10.50 0.69
N THR A 244 4.52 10.06 0.37
CA THR A 244 3.89 8.93 1.04
C THR A 244 4.53 7.60 0.66
N THR A 245 4.89 7.37 -0.60
CA THR A 245 5.60 6.14 -0.99
C THR A 245 6.94 6.02 -0.27
N THR A 246 7.73 7.10 -0.24
CA THR A 246 9.00 7.16 0.52
C THR A 246 8.79 6.88 2.01
N TYR A 247 7.74 7.47 2.60
CA TYR A 247 7.42 7.28 4.01
C TYR A 247 7.00 5.84 4.34
N LEU A 248 6.07 5.27 3.56
CA LEU A 248 5.56 3.91 3.74
C LEU A 248 6.65 2.85 3.51
N ASP A 249 7.56 3.09 2.57
CA ASP A 249 8.74 2.23 2.37
C ASP A 249 9.60 2.17 3.65
N GLY A 250 9.75 3.29 4.35
CA GLY A 250 10.56 3.41 5.57
C GLY A 250 9.91 2.96 6.89
N LEU A 251 8.63 2.55 6.88
CA LEU A 251 7.94 2.08 8.09
C LEU A 251 7.93 0.56 8.17
N ASP A 252 8.59 -0.02 9.18
CA ASP A 252 8.68 -1.48 9.37
C ASP A 252 7.33 -2.15 9.64
N TRP A 253 6.40 -1.42 10.27
CA TRP A 253 5.05 -1.91 10.56
C TRP A 253 4.07 -1.69 9.40
N VAL A 254 4.51 -1.08 8.29
CA VAL A 254 3.77 -1.09 7.02
C VAL A 254 4.31 -2.20 6.15
N GLU A 255 3.49 -3.22 5.94
CA GLU A 255 3.86 -4.37 5.12
C GLU A 255 3.58 -4.14 3.64
N ARG A 256 2.46 -3.48 3.30
CA ARG A 256 2.03 -3.25 1.92
C ARG A 256 1.23 -1.96 1.76
N TYR A 257 1.26 -1.37 0.57
CA TYR A 257 0.42 -0.23 0.20
C TYR A 257 0.03 -0.28 -1.28
N ALA A 258 -1.16 0.20 -1.61
CA ALA A 258 -1.67 0.29 -2.97
C ALA A 258 -2.35 1.65 -3.19
N TRP A 259 -1.80 2.44 -4.11
CA TRP A 259 -2.41 3.68 -4.53
C TRP A 259 -3.69 3.39 -5.31
N PHE A 260 -4.79 4.04 -4.93
CA PHE A 260 -6.04 3.94 -5.66
C PHE A 260 -6.01 4.92 -6.84
N GLY A 261 -5.63 4.43 -8.01
CA GLY A 261 -5.48 5.28 -9.19
C GLY A 261 -5.39 4.51 -10.51
N TYR A 262 -5.44 3.18 -10.50
CA TYR A 262 -5.23 2.39 -11.71
C TYR A 262 -6.52 2.32 -12.55
N PHE A 263 -6.90 3.45 -13.12
CA PHE A 263 -8.04 3.60 -14.01
C PHE A 263 -7.79 4.73 -15.02
N ARG A 264 -8.56 4.70 -16.12
CA ARG A 264 -8.56 5.75 -17.14
C ARG A 264 -9.31 6.98 -16.65
N PRO A 265 -9.10 8.18 -17.24
CA PRO A 265 -9.61 9.41 -16.66
C PRO A 265 -11.13 9.35 -16.45
N ALA A 266 -11.55 9.58 -15.21
CA ALA A 266 -12.94 9.80 -14.83
C ALA A 266 -13.11 11.27 -14.45
N ASN A 267 -14.30 11.83 -14.67
CA ASN A 267 -14.58 13.22 -14.32
C ASN A 267 -14.27 13.47 -12.83
N GLY A 268 -13.31 14.37 -12.55
CA GLY A 268 -12.98 14.79 -11.18
C GLY A 268 -11.84 14.05 -10.49
N SER A 269 -10.96 13.34 -11.20
CA SER A 269 -9.73 12.77 -10.63
C SER A 269 -8.46 13.37 -11.23
N ALA A 270 -7.49 13.76 -10.39
CA ALA A 270 -6.09 14.02 -10.79
C ALA A 270 -5.13 12.92 -10.30
N TYR A 271 -5.65 11.87 -9.65
CA TYR A 271 -4.89 10.78 -9.04
C TYR A 271 -4.94 9.47 -9.83
N ASN A 272 -5.51 9.49 -11.04
CA ASN A 272 -5.51 8.34 -11.93
C ASN A 272 -4.15 8.16 -12.61
N PHE A 273 -3.81 6.93 -12.98
CA PHE A 273 -2.53 6.55 -13.59
C PHE A 273 -2.59 6.42 -15.10
N MET A 274 -3.78 6.37 -15.69
CA MET A 274 -3.93 6.06 -17.11
C MET A 274 -4.55 7.21 -17.88
N ASN A 275 -4.12 7.37 -19.12
CA ASN A 275 -4.77 8.21 -20.13
C ASN A 275 -5.94 7.46 -20.78
N ALA A 276 -6.74 8.16 -21.58
CA ALA A 276 -7.89 7.58 -22.25
C ALA A 276 -7.54 6.45 -23.25
N ASP A 277 -6.31 6.42 -23.76
CA ASP A 277 -5.77 5.41 -24.69
C ASP A 277 -5.20 4.16 -23.98
N GLY A 278 -5.35 4.07 -22.65
CA GLY A 278 -4.82 2.98 -21.84
C GLY A 278 -3.31 3.08 -21.56
N GLY A 279 -2.62 4.12 -22.02
CA GLY A 279 -1.23 4.37 -21.66
C GLY A 279 -1.09 5.04 -20.29
N LEU A 280 0.00 4.78 -19.57
CA LEU A 280 0.30 5.47 -18.32
C LEU A 280 0.55 6.97 -18.53
N ASN A 281 0.00 7.79 -17.64
CA ASN A 281 0.40 9.19 -17.47
C ASN A 281 1.66 9.29 -16.58
N ASP A 282 2.13 10.50 -16.29
CA ASP A 282 3.39 10.68 -15.57
C ASP A 282 3.31 10.22 -14.11
N LEU A 283 2.17 10.41 -13.44
CA LEU A 283 1.90 9.86 -12.11
C LEU A 283 1.97 8.31 -12.13
N GLY A 284 1.36 7.68 -13.13
CA GLY A 284 1.37 6.23 -13.32
C GLY A 284 2.76 5.65 -13.58
N LYS A 285 3.54 6.28 -14.47
CA LYS A 285 4.94 5.90 -14.72
C LYS A 285 5.77 5.99 -13.44
N HIS A 286 5.59 7.07 -12.68
CA HIS A 286 6.29 7.29 -11.42
C HIS A 286 5.98 6.19 -10.39
N TYR A 287 4.70 5.86 -10.18
CA TYR A 287 4.32 4.84 -9.19
C TYR A 287 4.68 3.42 -9.60
N ILE A 288 4.47 3.08 -10.88
CA ILE A 288 4.71 1.71 -11.38
C ILE A 288 6.21 1.47 -11.57
N GLY A 289 7.02 2.53 -11.69
CA GLY A 289 8.45 2.47 -11.93
C GLY A 289 8.81 1.90 -13.29
N ALA A 290 7.88 1.99 -14.26
CA ALA A 290 8.10 1.54 -15.63
C ALA A 290 7.87 2.70 -16.62
N ASP A 291 8.90 3.00 -17.41
CA ASP A 291 8.85 4.06 -18.43
C ASP A 291 8.20 3.59 -19.75
N THR A 292 8.14 2.28 -19.99
CA THR A 292 7.51 1.75 -21.21
C THR A 292 6.00 1.82 -21.03
N VAL A 293 5.35 2.55 -21.93
CA VAL A 293 3.89 2.71 -21.95
C VAL A 293 3.30 1.75 -22.97
N VAL A 294 2.43 0.85 -22.52
CA VAL A 294 1.64 -0.01 -23.39
C VAL A 294 0.27 0.63 -23.60
N ARG A 295 -0.09 0.85 -24.86
CA ARG A 295 -1.41 1.37 -25.25
C ARG A 295 -2.30 0.21 -25.67
N SER A 296 -3.35 -0.05 -24.91
CA SER A 296 -4.34 -1.09 -25.16
C SER A 296 -5.48 -0.63 -26.07
N GLY A 297 -5.51 0.64 -26.45
CA GLY A 297 -6.53 1.24 -27.34
C GLY A 297 -7.49 2.16 -26.59
N PRO A 298 -8.41 2.86 -27.30
CA PRO A 298 -9.38 3.76 -26.67
C PRO A 298 -10.30 3.01 -25.71
N SER A 299 -10.89 3.74 -24.74
CA SER A 299 -11.82 3.14 -23.77
C SER A 299 -12.99 2.50 -24.50
N THR A 300 -13.16 1.19 -24.34
CA THR A 300 -14.34 0.48 -24.84
C THR A 300 -15.42 0.54 -23.77
N ALA A 301 -16.20 1.63 -23.74
CA ALA A 301 -17.33 1.69 -22.83
C ALA A 301 -18.46 0.79 -23.35
N THR A 302 -18.56 -0.45 -22.85
CA THR A 302 -19.82 -1.18 -22.93
C THR A 302 -20.70 -0.66 -21.80
N GLN A 303 -21.92 -0.21 -22.09
CA GLN A 303 -22.89 0.24 -21.07
C GLN A 303 -22.95 -0.81 -19.94
N ALA A 304 -22.68 -0.37 -18.72
CA ALA A 304 -22.45 -1.22 -17.56
C ALA A 304 -23.56 -2.26 -17.36
N SER A 305 -23.23 -3.55 -17.52
CA SER A 305 -23.97 -4.61 -16.83
C SER A 305 -23.46 -4.67 -15.39
N ASN A 306 -24.37 -4.69 -14.42
CA ASN A 306 -24.13 -4.78 -12.97
C ASN A 306 -23.19 -5.93 -12.55
N GLY A 307 -21.88 -5.75 -12.71
CA GLY A 307 -20.85 -6.71 -12.31
C GLY A 307 -19.51 -6.01 -12.13
N GLY A 308 -19.10 -5.81 -10.88
CA GLY A 308 -17.72 -5.45 -10.50
C GLY A 308 -17.20 -4.11 -11.01
N GLY A 309 -18.05 -3.10 -11.17
CA GLY A 309 -17.61 -1.74 -11.46
C GLY A 309 -16.75 -1.19 -10.31
N ASN A 310 -15.63 -0.55 -10.66
CA ASN A 310 -14.79 0.25 -9.75
C ASN A 310 -15.69 1.01 -8.77
N PRO A 311 -15.59 0.83 -7.44
CA PRO A 311 -16.53 1.47 -6.51
C PRO A 311 -16.43 2.98 -6.72
N THR A 312 -17.45 3.56 -7.35
CA THR A 312 -17.56 5.00 -7.57
C THR A 312 -17.77 5.63 -6.21
N LYS A 313 -16.68 5.96 -5.52
CA LYS A 313 -16.73 6.72 -4.29
C LYS A 313 -17.15 8.15 -4.63
N SER A 314 -18.39 8.50 -4.33
CA SER A 314 -18.72 9.90 -4.06
C SER A 314 -18.13 10.24 -2.69
N LEU A 315 -16.96 10.86 -2.66
CA LEU A 315 -16.31 11.25 -1.41
C LEU A 315 -16.85 12.61 -0.94
N PRO A 316 -17.50 12.72 0.23
CA PRO A 316 -17.57 13.99 0.92
C PRO A 316 -16.16 14.35 1.41
N THR A 317 -15.65 15.50 0.96
CA THR A 317 -14.36 16.04 1.37
C THR A 317 -14.36 16.26 2.88
N VAL A 318 -13.63 15.44 3.63
CA VAL A 318 -13.37 15.73 5.05
C VAL A 318 -12.20 16.71 5.09
N SER A 319 -12.50 18.00 5.26
CA SER A 319 -11.50 18.93 5.76
C SER A 319 -11.28 18.57 7.23
N ALA A 320 -10.19 17.88 7.55
CA ALA A 320 -9.79 17.71 8.94
C ALA A 320 -9.58 19.12 9.52
N GLY A 321 -10.43 19.51 10.48
CA GLY A 321 -10.26 20.74 11.23
C GLY A 321 -8.86 20.77 11.83
N ALA A 322 -8.26 21.96 11.93
CA ALA A 322 -6.92 22.20 12.45
C ALA A 322 -6.76 21.57 13.85
N GLY A 323 -6.37 20.29 13.87
CA GLY A 323 -5.94 19.57 15.04
C GLY A 323 -4.51 20.00 15.36
N ARG A 324 -4.25 20.25 16.64
CA ARG A 324 -2.97 20.70 17.19
C ARG A 324 -1.78 19.92 16.63
N GLN A 325 -0.61 20.58 16.64
CA GLN A 325 0.67 19.93 16.36
C GLN A 325 0.78 18.54 17.03
N PRO A 326 1.31 17.52 16.33
CA PRO A 326 1.44 16.18 16.86
C PRO A 326 2.27 16.19 18.14
N THR A 327 1.72 15.72 19.26
CA THR A 327 2.41 15.60 20.54
C THR A 327 3.28 14.35 20.66
N PHE A 328 3.41 13.55 19.60
CA PHE A 328 4.24 12.34 19.60
C PHE A 328 4.98 12.17 18.28
N LEU A 329 5.98 13.01 18.04
CA LEU A 329 7.10 12.64 17.19
C LEU A 329 8.19 12.04 18.10
N PRO A 330 8.55 10.75 17.99
CA PRO A 330 9.75 10.24 18.63
C PRO A 330 10.96 11.03 18.10
N ALA A 331 11.71 11.66 18.99
CA ALA A 331 12.80 12.60 18.65
C ALA A 331 14.00 11.98 17.91
N ASN A 332 13.94 10.70 17.50
CA ASN A 332 15.13 9.92 17.16
C ASN A 332 15.12 9.32 15.74
N ASN A 333 14.24 9.75 14.84
CA ASN A 333 14.39 9.43 13.41
C ASN A 333 15.25 10.48 12.73
N HIS A 334 16.55 10.18 12.61
CA HIS A 334 17.56 11.01 11.94
C HIS A 334 17.33 11.25 10.43
N ALA A 335 16.19 10.81 9.87
CA ALA A 335 15.81 11.03 8.48
C ALA A 335 15.09 12.38 8.21
N LEU A 336 14.74 13.16 9.24
CA LEU A 336 13.94 14.40 9.07
C LEU A 336 14.63 15.69 9.56
N ALA A 337 15.88 15.63 10.01
CA ALA A 337 16.61 16.79 10.52
C ALA A 337 17.21 17.65 9.39
N ARG A 338 16.39 18.24 8.51
CA ARG A 338 16.83 19.29 7.56
C ARG A 338 15.67 20.09 6.94
N TRP A 339 14.85 20.72 7.78
CA TRP A 339 14.00 21.83 7.33
C TRP A 339 14.03 22.97 8.35
N LYS A 340 14.99 23.88 8.20
CA LYS A 340 14.89 25.24 8.74
C LYS A 340 14.32 26.10 7.62
N PHE A 341 13.06 26.53 7.74
CA PHE A 341 12.55 27.61 6.89
C PHE A 341 13.15 28.93 7.39
N SER A 342 13.92 29.59 6.51
CA SER A 342 14.33 30.98 6.68
C SER A 342 13.17 31.87 6.28
N ILE A 343 12.56 32.57 7.23
CA ILE A 343 11.67 33.69 6.92
C ILE A 343 12.56 34.94 6.86
N SER A 344 12.81 35.42 5.65
CA SER A 344 13.50 36.67 5.39
C SER A 344 12.58 37.61 4.60
N GLY A 345 12.21 38.74 5.22
CA GLY A 345 11.94 39.99 4.52
C GLY A 345 10.48 40.33 4.24
N LEU A 346 9.90 41.20 5.07
CA LEU A 346 9.67 42.60 4.69
C LEU A 346 9.20 43.41 5.91
N VAL A 347 10.08 44.29 6.37
CA VAL A 347 9.80 45.34 7.35
C VAL A 347 9.29 46.56 6.60
N GLY A 348 8.20 47.17 7.06
CA GLY A 348 7.66 48.41 6.53
C GLY A 348 6.78 49.12 7.57
N ALA A 349 7.43 49.99 8.34
CA ALA A 349 6.97 51.00 9.29
C ALA A 349 5.48 51.42 9.30
N PHE A 350 4.93 51.65 10.52
CA PHE A 350 4.46 52.98 10.94
C PHE A 350 4.39 53.07 12.48
N LEU A 351 5.10 54.06 13.03
CA LEU A 351 4.96 54.58 14.40
C LEU A 351 3.59 55.26 14.58
N VAL A 352 2.97 55.14 15.76
CA VAL A 352 2.47 56.28 16.57
C VAL A 352 2.42 55.86 18.05
N ALA A 353 2.94 56.74 18.91
CA ALA A 353 3.04 56.67 20.36
C ALA A 353 1.71 56.95 21.09
N ILE A 354 1.66 56.65 22.41
CA ILE A 354 1.02 57.40 23.52
C ILE A 354 1.34 56.62 24.83
N ALA A 355 2.28 57.12 25.64
CA ALA A 355 2.14 57.77 26.97
C ALA A 355 1.99 56.78 28.15
N SER A 356 3.01 56.63 28.99
CA SER A 356 3.28 57.41 30.24
C SER A 356 2.65 56.77 31.49
N ILE A 357 3.47 56.12 32.33
CA ILE A 357 3.99 56.58 33.65
C ILE A 357 5.12 55.63 34.04
#